data_AF-A0A329C3L2-F1
#
_entry.id   AF-A0A329C3L2-F1
#
_cell.length_a   1.000
_cell.length_b   1.000
_cell.length_c   1.000
_cell.angle_alpha   90.00
_cell.angle_beta   90.00
_cell.angle_gamma   90.00
#
_symmetry.space_group_name_H-M   'P 1'
#
loop_
_entity.id
_entity.type
_entity.pdbx_description
1 polymer ?
#
loop_
_entity_poly.entity_id
_entity_poly.type
_entity_poly.pdbx_seq_one_letter_code
_entity_poly.pdbx_strand_id
1 'polypeptide(L)'
;MEKIEYIHDHVTFRLLWQRSNECVEKLKDIPDSELLHFDFSNLGMKIFHDLIRELANFNGDGEFAVVVLEPDPFSYFHFHFGKYSGLIVKAHHGEHEFFDALCTNPGDSPADAIGYYSEKYVALLLSGDWFMYADRGWDGAQGC
;
A
#
# COMPACT_ATOMS: atom_id res chain seq x y z
N MET A 1 -5.99 21.28 -4.98
CA MET A 1 -4.94 20.43 -4.39
C MET A 1 -4.40 19.50 -5.46
N GLU A 2 -3.13 19.11 -5.34
CA GLU A 2 -2.54 18.06 -6.18
C GLU A 2 -3.28 16.75 -5.90
N LYS A 3 -3.55 15.96 -6.94
CA LYS A 3 -4.15 14.63 -6.80
C LYS A 3 -3.05 13.61 -6.62
N ILE A 4 -3.32 12.56 -5.85
CA ILE A 4 -2.48 11.37 -5.84
C ILE A 4 -2.83 10.56 -7.09
N GLU A 5 -1.81 10.23 -7.86
CA GLU A 5 -1.94 9.41 -9.07
C GLU A 5 -1.23 8.08 -8.88
N TYR A 6 -1.61 7.10 -9.70
CA TYR A 6 -0.86 5.87 -9.84
C TYR A 6 0.57 6.15 -10.29
N ILE A 7 1.51 5.34 -9.83
CA ILE A 7 2.90 5.46 -10.30
C ILE A 7 2.97 5.03 -11.77
N HIS A 8 3.50 5.91 -12.62
CA HIS A 8 3.76 5.64 -14.03
C HIS A 8 5.22 5.28 -14.30
N ASP A 9 6.14 5.78 -13.47
CA ASP A 9 7.58 5.58 -13.63
C ASP A 9 7.99 4.17 -13.18
N HIS A 10 8.55 3.40 -14.11
CA HIS A 10 8.95 2.01 -13.88
C HIS A 10 10.06 1.89 -12.83
N VAL A 11 11.03 2.80 -12.82
CA VAL A 11 12.18 2.73 -11.91
C VAL A 11 11.72 2.97 -10.48
N THR A 12 10.93 4.01 -10.25
CA THR A 12 10.34 4.38 -8.97
C THR A 12 9.47 3.25 -8.44
N PHE A 13 8.57 2.71 -9.25
CA PHE A 13 7.72 1.60 -8.81
C PHE A 13 8.54 0.35 -8.47
N ARG A 14 9.51 -0.03 -9.31
CA ARG A 14 10.34 -1.22 -9.08
C ARG A 14 11.12 -1.13 -7.77
N LEU A 15 11.67 0.04 -7.43
CA LEU A 15 12.39 0.26 -6.17
C LEU A 15 11.47 0.10 -4.95
N LEU A 16 10.28 0.69 -5.01
CA LEU A 16 9.28 0.56 -3.94
C LEU A 16 8.76 -0.87 -3.81
N TRP A 17 8.49 -1.54 -4.92
CA TRP A 17 8.06 -2.93 -4.97
C TRP A 17 9.12 -3.89 -4.41
N GLN A 18 10.40 -3.71 -4.77
CA GLN A 18 11.47 -4.53 -4.24
C GLN A 18 11.59 -4.35 -2.71
N ARG A 19 11.61 -3.11 -2.24
CA ARG A 19 11.65 -2.82 -0.79
C ARG A 19 10.43 -3.39 -0.06
N SER A 20 9.26 -3.33 -0.67
CA SER A 20 8.03 -3.93 -0.11
C SER A 20 8.16 -5.44 0.04
N ASN A 21 8.70 -6.14 -0.96
CA ASN A 21 8.97 -7.58 -0.86
C ASN A 21 10.02 -7.89 0.21
N GLU A 22 11.12 -7.12 0.29
CA GLU A 22 12.13 -7.28 1.34
C GLU A 22 11.53 -7.08 2.75
N CYS A 23 10.60 -6.15 2.91
CA CYS A 23 9.84 -5.96 4.15
C CYS A 23 8.98 -7.19 4.48
N VAL A 24 8.22 -7.72 3.51
CA VAL A 24 7.39 -8.91 3.72
C VAL A 24 8.22 -10.15 4.02
N GLU A 25 9.39 -10.32 3.37
CA GLU A 25 10.29 -11.43 3.68
C GLU A 25 10.77 -11.40 5.15
N LYS A 26 11.02 -10.21 5.72
CA LYS A 26 11.39 -10.07 7.14
C LYS A 26 10.30 -10.54 8.10
N LEU A 27 9.03 -10.50 7.69
CA LEU A 27 7.92 -10.93 8.55
C LEU A 27 7.92 -12.44 8.80
N LYS A 28 8.52 -13.25 7.92
CA LYS A 28 8.51 -14.72 8.02
C LYS A 28 9.20 -15.25 9.29
N ASP A 29 10.16 -14.48 9.81
CA ASP A 29 10.93 -14.83 10.99
C ASP A 29 10.36 -14.21 12.28
N ILE A 30 9.30 -13.40 12.19
CA ILE A 30 8.67 -12.72 13.33
C ILE A 30 7.45 -13.54 13.76
N PRO A 31 7.32 -13.91 15.06
CA PRO A 31 6.13 -14.58 15.55
C PRO A 31 4.88 -13.72 15.36
N ASP A 32 3.75 -14.33 14.96
CA ASP A 32 2.47 -13.62 14.81
C ASP A 32 2.05 -12.84 16.07
N SER A 33 2.40 -13.34 17.26
CA SER A 33 2.12 -12.64 18.53
C SER A 33 2.84 -11.29 18.69
N GLU A 34 3.86 -11.02 17.88
CA GLU A 34 4.62 -9.77 17.85
C GLU A 34 4.17 -8.85 16.71
N LEU A 35 3.25 -9.30 15.86
CA LEU A 35 2.73 -8.54 14.73
C LEU A 35 1.40 -7.85 15.09
N LEU A 36 1.30 -6.58 14.68
CA LEU A 36 0.03 -5.87 14.72
C LEU A 36 -0.70 -6.12 13.41
N HIS A 37 -1.89 -6.71 13.54
CA HIS A 37 -2.67 -7.13 12.40
C HIS A 37 -3.81 -6.16 12.09
N PHE A 38 -3.98 -5.89 10.80
CA PHE A 38 -5.04 -5.03 10.30
C PHE A 38 -5.84 -5.79 9.26
N ASP A 39 -7.17 -5.72 9.39
CA ASP A 39 -8.06 -6.12 8.31
C ASP A 39 -7.77 -5.29 7.06
N PHE A 40 -7.76 -5.94 5.90
CA PHE A 40 -7.55 -5.32 4.60
C PHE A 40 -8.49 -4.12 4.37
N SER A 41 -9.75 -4.23 4.80
CA SER A 41 -10.77 -3.18 4.66
C SER A 41 -10.42 -1.88 5.38
N ASN A 42 -9.45 -1.90 6.30
CA ASN A 42 -8.99 -0.71 6.99
C ASN A 42 -8.27 0.29 6.07
N LEU A 43 -7.77 -0.13 4.90
CA LEU A 43 -6.99 0.75 4.00
C LEU A 43 -7.75 2.04 3.63
N GLY A 44 -9.06 1.94 3.44
CA GLY A 44 -9.92 3.09 3.10
C GLY A 44 -10.44 3.87 4.31
N MET A 45 -10.06 3.51 5.53
CA MET A 45 -10.59 4.13 6.75
C MET A 45 -9.70 5.29 7.19
N LYS A 46 -10.32 6.42 7.56
CA LYS A 46 -9.61 7.60 8.08
C LYS A 46 -8.64 7.29 9.22
N ILE A 47 -9.03 6.43 10.16
CA ILE A 47 -8.17 6.05 11.28
C ILE A 47 -6.88 5.38 10.84
N PHE A 48 -6.91 4.62 9.74
CA PHE A 48 -5.74 3.94 9.20
C PHE A 48 -4.83 4.91 8.44
N HIS A 49 -5.42 5.80 7.62
CA HIS A 49 -4.67 6.90 7.02
C HIS A 49 -3.96 7.74 8.08
N ASP A 50 -4.68 8.15 9.13
CA ASP A 50 -4.13 8.98 10.20
C ASP A 50 -3.01 8.24 10.94
N LEU A 51 -3.17 6.94 11.20
CA LEU A 51 -2.13 6.13 11.83
C LEU A 51 -0.85 6.07 10.97
N ILE A 52 -0.97 5.77 9.67
CA ILE A 52 0.19 5.74 8.77
C ILE A 52 0.84 7.13 8.70
N ARG A 53 0.03 8.20 8.62
CA ARG A 53 0.52 9.56 8.56
C ARG A 53 1.28 9.95 9.83
N GLU A 54 0.75 9.65 11.01
CA GLU A 54 1.42 9.91 12.29
C GLU A 54 2.75 9.16 12.38
N LEU A 55 2.79 7.89 11.93
CA LEU A 55 4.02 7.10 11.90
C LEU A 55 5.03 7.65 10.88
N ALA A 56 4.56 8.16 9.74
CA ALA A 56 5.40 8.80 8.75
C ALA A 56 5.95 10.16 9.23
N ASN A 57 5.14 10.94 9.96
CA ASN A 57 5.58 12.20 10.58
C ASN A 57 6.61 11.94 11.69
N PHE A 58 6.40 10.88 12.48
CA PHE A 58 7.30 10.53 13.59
C PHE A 58 8.68 10.09 13.08
N ASN A 59 8.73 9.38 11.95
CA ASN A 59 9.95 8.79 11.41
C ASN A 59 10.55 9.56 10.22
N GLY A 60 9.97 10.70 9.82
CA GLY A 60 10.38 11.39 8.60
C GLY A 60 9.62 12.67 8.29
N ASP A 61 9.36 12.88 7.01
CA ASP A 61 8.70 14.07 6.43
C ASP A 61 7.19 13.93 6.29
N GLY A 62 6.62 12.83 6.83
CA GLY A 62 5.21 12.51 6.68
C GLY A 62 4.90 11.73 5.41
N GLU A 63 5.83 11.54 4.47
CA GLU A 63 5.52 10.86 3.20
C GLU A 63 5.57 9.33 3.29
N PHE A 64 4.63 8.68 2.61
CA PHE A 64 4.57 7.23 2.53
C PHE A 64 4.11 6.76 1.15
N ALA A 65 4.38 5.51 0.84
CA ALA A 65 3.88 4.83 -0.34
C ALA A 65 2.92 3.70 0.04
N VAL A 66 1.97 3.41 -0.84
CA VAL A 66 1.19 2.17 -0.83
C VAL A 66 1.56 1.40 -2.09
N VAL A 67 1.93 0.13 -1.96
CA VAL A 67 2.36 -0.73 -3.07
C VAL A 67 1.61 -2.04 -3.02
N VAL A 68 0.88 -2.36 -4.08
CA VAL A 68 0.21 -3.65 -4.22
C VAL A 68 1.21 -4.71 -4.69
N LEU A 69 1.20 -5.85 -4.02
CA LEU A 69 2.01 -7.02 -4.32
C LEU A 69 1.20 -8.09 -5.07
N GLU A 70 -0.08 -8.25 -4.71
CA GLU A 70 -1.02 -9.14 -5.40
C GLU A 70 -2.34 -8.41 -5.70
N PRO A 71 -2.89 -8.50 -6.94
CA PRO A 71 -2.37 -9.24 -8.09
C PRO A 71 -1.02 -8.69 -8.58
N ASP A 72 -0.25 -9.52 -9.30
CA ASP A 72 1.12 -9.17 -9.71
C ASP A 72 1.15 -7.85 -10.49
N PRO A 73 1.89 -6.83 -10.01
CA PRO A 73 1.78 -5.47 -10.54
C PRO A 73 2.34 -5.31 -11.96
N PHE A 74 3.18 -6.24 -12.42
CA PHE A 74 3.84 -6.16 -13.73
C PHE A 74 3.06 -6.91 -14.81
N SER A 75 2.67 -8.15 -14.53
CA SER A 75 2.01 -9.07 -15.45
C SER A 75 0.49 -8.88 -15.50
N TYR A 76 -0.12 -8.29 -14.46
CA TYR A 76 -1.54 -7.96 -14.44
C TYR A 76 -1.76 -6.45 -14.57
N PHE A 77 -1.45 -5.67 -13.53
CA PHE A 77 -1.88 -4.28 -13.46
C PHE A 77 -1.22 -3.40 -14.54
N HIS A 78 0.10 -3.52 -14.72
CA HIS A 78 0.80 -2.79 -15.78
C HIS A 78 0.40 -3.27 -17.17
N PHE A 79 0.24 -4.58 -17.37
CA PHE A 79 -0.21 -5.15 -18.64
C PHE A 79 -1.57 -4.59 -19.08
N HIS A 80 -2.53 -4.46 -18.15
CA HIS A 80 -3.87 -3.99 -18.46
C HIS A 80 -4.00 -2.46 -18.53
N PHE A 81 -3.26 -1.71 -17.70
CA PHE A 81 -3.51 -0.27 -17.50
C PHE A 81 -2.33 0.65 -17.87
N GLY A 82 -1.15 0.11 -18.20
CA GLY A 82 0.02 0.92 -18.58
C GLY A 82 0.63 1.75 -17.45
N LYS A 83 0.28 1.45 -16.20
CA LYS A 83 0.73 2.09 -14.97
C LYS A 83 0.88 1.03 -13.88
N TYR A 84 1.37 1.41 -12.71
CA TYR A 84 1.63 0.46 -11.63
C TYR A 84 0.69 0.69 -10.46
N SER A 85 0.32 -0.40 -9.78
CA SER A 85 -0.57 -0.42 -8.62
C SER A 85 0.17 0.03 -7.37
N GLY A 86 0.64 1.28 -7.40
CA GLY A 86 1.23 1.95 -6.25
C GLY A 86 0.92 3.45 -6.26
N LEU A 87 0.93 4.02 -5.07
CA LEU A 87 0.60 5.42 -4.78
C LEU A 87 1.70 6.04 -3.92
N ILE A 88 2.03 7.31 -4.15
CA ILE A 88 2.91 8.09 -3.27
C ILE A 88 2.08 9.20 -2.63
N VAL A 89 2.01 9.18 -1.30
CA VAL A 89 1.20 10.08 -0.49
C VAL A 89 2.09 11.12 0.18
N LYS A 90 2.29 12.24 -0.52
CA LYS A 90 3.01 13.42 -0.01
C LYS A 90 2.38 13.97 1.27
N ALA A 91 3.17 14.71 2.05
CA ALA A 91 2.79 15.24 3.36
C ALA A 91 1.56 16.16 3.34
N HIS A 92 1.33 16.86 2.23
CA HIS A 92 0.21 17.80 2.08
C HIS A 92 -1.10 17.14 1.62
N HIS A 93 -1.08 15.87 1.22
CA HIS A 93 -2.30 15.15 0.88
C HIS A 93 -3.08 14.78 2.14
N GLY A 94 -4.39 15.00 2.11
CA GLY A 94 -5.30 14.60 3.18
C GLY A 94 -5.85 13.20 2.95
N GLU A 95 -6.69 12.80 3.90
CA GLU A 95 -7.37 11.51 3.87
C GLU A 95 -8.34 11.38 2.68
N HIS A 96 -9.05 12.45 2.31
CA HIS A 96 -9.95 12.41 1.16
C HIS A 96 -9.20 12.18 -0.15
N GLU A 97 -8.06 12.86 -0.37
CA GLU A 97 -7.24 12.62 -1.56
C GLU A 97 -6.70 11.18 -1.60
N PHE A 98 -6.33 10.65 -0.44
CA PHE A 98 -5.88 9.27 -0.32
C PHE A 98 -7.00 8.27 -0.64
N PHE A 99 -8.18 8.45 -0.06
CA PHE A 99 -9.34 7.61 -0.33
C PHE A 99 -9.76 7.66 -1.82
N ASP A 100 -9.79 8.86 -2.40
CA ASP A 100 -10.08 9.05 -3.82
C ASP A 100 -9.07 8.31 -4.70
N ALA A 101 -7.78 8.34 -4.33
CA ALA A 101 -6.72 7.64 -5.05
C ALA A 101 -6.87 6.11 -4.98
N LEU A 102 -7.20 5.56 -3.81
CA LEU A 102 -7.50 4.14 -3.64
C LEU A 102 -8.67 3.69 -4.53
N CYS A 103 -9.68 4.55 -4.69
CA CYS A 103 -10.88 4.29 -5.48
C CYS A 103 -10.75 4.68 -6.96
N THR A 104 -9.61 5.24 -7.38
CA THR A 104 -9.46 5.78 -8.74
C THR A 104 -9.45 4.65 -9.76
N ASN A 105 -10.31 4.75 -10.78
CA ASN A 105 -10.36 3.79 -11.88
C ASN A 105 -8.99 3.71 -12.60
N PRO A 106 -8.35 2.52 -12.64
CA PRO A 106 -7.09 2.36 -13.34
C PRO A 106 -7.24 2.38 -14.88
N GLY A 107 -8.43 2.14 -15.42
CA GLY A 107 -8.69 2.28 -16.85
C GLY A 107 -9.81 1.37 -17.28
N ASP A 108 -10.98 1.93 -17.56
CA ASP A 108 -12.19 1.22 -17.99
C ASP A 108 -12.61 0.00 -17.14
N SER A 109 -12.01 -0.17 -15.96
CA SER A 109 -12.32 -1.23 -15.00
C SER A 109 -12.24 -0.68 -13.57
N PRO A 110 -13.29 0.01 -13.10
CA PRO A 110 -13.34 0.54 -11.74
C PRO A 110 -13.14 -0.52 -10.64
N ALA A 111 -13.49 -1.77 -10.94
CA ALA A 111 -13.32 -2.90 -10.02
C ALA A 111 -11.84 -3.16 -9.72
N ASP A 112 -10.91 -2.81 -10.61
CA ASP A 112 -9.47 -3.03 -10.46
C ASP A 112 -8.76 -1.93 -9.65
N ALA A 113 -9.47 -0.94 -9.10
CA ALA A 113 -8.84 0.08 -8.26
C ALA A 113 -8.20 -0.56 -7.02
N ILE A 114 -7.12 0.03 -6.50
CA ILE A 114 -6.35 -0.52 -5.37
C ILE A 114 -7.25 -0.83 -4.18
N GLY A 115 -8.15 0.08 -3.82
CA GLY A 115 -9.07 -0.09 -2.69
C GLY A 115 -10.05 -1.26 -2.83
N TYR A 116 -10.25 -1.79 -4.04
CA TYR A 116 -11.20 -2.87 -4.31
C TYR A 116 -10.51 -4.20 -4.63
N TYR A 117 -9.47 -4.21 -5.45
CA TYR A 117 -8.91 -5.45 -6.01
C TYR A 117 -7.51 -5.83 -5.49
N SER A 118 -6.91 -5.04 -4.60
CA SER A 118 -5.66 -5.50 -3.98
C SER A 118 -5.91 -6.66 -3.01
N GLU A 119 -5.14 -7.72 -3.14
CA GLU A 119 -5.17 -8.88 -2.24
C GLU A 119 -4.06 -8.74 -1.20
N LYS A 120 -2.90 -8.28 -1.63
CA LYS A 120 -1.75 -8.00 -0.76
C LYS A 120 -1.17 -6.64 -1.06
N TYR A 121 -0.90 -5.85 -0.03
CA TYR A 121 -0.22 -4.57 -0.18
C TYR A 121 0.70 -4.28 0.99
N VAL A 122 1.62 -3.35 0.75
CA VAL A 122 2.48 -2.77 1.76
C VAL A 122 2.28 -1.26 1.78
N ALA A 123 2.06 -0.70 2.96
CA ALA A 123 2.22 0.73 3.20
C ALA A 123 3.56 0.96 3.89
N LEU A 124 4.46 1.72 3.29
CA LEU A 124 5.80 1.93 3.79
C LEU A 124 6.22 3.39 3.72
N LEU A 125 7.06 3.82 4.65
CA LEU A 125 7.62 5.16 4.62
C LEU A 125 8.57 5.31 3.44
N LEU A 126 8.65 6.49 2.81
CA LEU A 126 9.64 6.69 1.74
C LEU A 126 11.09 6.63 2.26
N SER A 127 11.30 6.96 3.53
CA SER A 127 12.55 6.78 4.25
C SER A 127 12.31 6.15 5.63
N GLY A 128 13.23 5.29 6.09
CA GLY A 128 13.13 4.55 7.36
C GLY A 128 12.74 3.08 7.21
N ASP A 129 12.50 2.40 8.33
CA ASP A 129 12.34 0.93 8.35
C ASP A 129 10.90 0.46 8.66
N TRP A 130 10.02 1.40 8.98
CA TRP A 130 8.64 1.07 9.33
C TRP A 130 7.78 0.78 8.10
N PHE A 131 6.94 -0.25 8.19
CA PHE A 131 5.94 -0.59 7.20
C PHE A 131 4.74 -1.31 7.84
N MET A 132 3.63 -1.33 7.11
CA MET A 132 2.48 -2.20 7.31
C MET A 132 2.37 -3.14 6.13
N TYR A 133 2.05 -4.40 6.41
CA TYR A 133 1.67 -5.38 5.41
C TYR A 133 0.22 -5.79 5.66
N ALA A 134 -0.54 -5.96 4.59
CA ALA A 134 -1.89 -6.48 4.63
C ALA A 134 -2.06 -7.59 3.59
N ASP A 135 -2.78 -8.63 4.00
CA ASP A 135 -3.07 -9.81 3.20
C ASP A 135 -4.53 -10.19 3.41
N ARG A 136 -5.34 -10.10 2.35
CA ARG A 136 -6.76 -10.45 2.39
C ARG A 136 -6.98 -11.94 2.63
N GLY A 137 -6.03 -12.79 2.24
CA GLY A 137 -6.07 -14.22 2.45
C GLY A 137 -5.68 -14.64 3.88
N TRP A 138 -5.22 -13.71 4.72
CA TRP A 138 -4.84 -14.02 6.08
C TRP A 138 -6.10 -14.22 6.95
N ASP A 139 -6.28 -15.45 7.41
CA ASP A 139 -7.45 -15.91 8.18
C ASP A 139 -7.31 -15.72 9.70
N GLY A 140 -6.25 -15.05 10.14
CA GLY A 140 -6.04 -14.69 11.54
C GLY A 140 -5.77 -15.85 12.50
N ALA A 141 -5.73 -17.11 12.04
CA ALA A 141 -5.59 -18.27 12.92
C ALA A 141 -5.17 -19.57 12.22
N GLN A 142 -3.88 -19.91 12.28
CA GLN A 142 -3.43 -21.31 12.36
C GLN A 142 -2.62 -21.57 13.65
N GLY A 143 -3.07 -20.99 14.76
CA GLY A 143 -2.44 -21.17 16.06
C GLY A 143 -3.35 -20.83 17.24
N CYS A 144 -4.45 -21.58 17.39
CA CYS A 144 -5.17 -21.74 18.66
C CYS A 144 -5.26 -23.24 18.98
#